data_AF-A0A847UWA0-F1
#
_entry.id   AF-A0A847UWA0-F1
#
_cell.length_a   1.000
_cell.length_b   1.000
_cell.length_c   1.000
_cell.angle_alpha   90.00
_cell.angle_beta   90.00
_cell.angle_gamma   90.00
#
_symmetry.space_group_name_H-M   'P 1'
#
loop_
_entity.id
_entity.type
_entity.pdbx_description
1 polymer ?
#
loop_
_entity_poly.entity_id
_entity_poly.type
_entity_poly.pdbx_seq_one_letter_code
_entity_poly.pdbx_strand_id
1 'polypeptide(L)' 'MNTDTRRFLVFRSAKSGDFLCVCAARSRSHALKIARRMFRLEQTAWAIEERQA' A
#
# COMPACT_ATOMS: atom_id res chain seq x y z
N MET A 1 -22.93 6.23 0.80
CA MET A 1 -21.98 5.74 -0.22
C MET A 1 -21.02 4.77 0.45
N ASN A 2 -21.23 3.47 0.31
CA ASN A 2 -20.23 2.48 0.74
C ASN A 2 -19.13 2.45 -0.33
N THR A 3 -18.14 3.33 -0.20
CA THR A 3 -16.89 3.15 -0.95
C THR A 3 -16.23 1.92 -0.37
N ASP A 4 -16.28 0.82 -1.13
CA ASP A 4 -15.73 -0.48 -0.74
C ASP A 4 -14.21 -0.32 -0.48
N THR A 5 -13.87 -0.13 0.79
CA THR A 5 -12.51 0.22 1.23
C THR A 5 -11.90 -1.04 1.80
N ARG A 6 -10.75 -1.45 1.25
CA ARG A 6 -10.04 -2.68 1.61
C ARG A 6 -8.72 -2.36 2.25
N ARG A 7 -8.15 -3.33 2.97
CA ARG A 7 -6.86 -3.19 3.63
C ARG A 7 -5.75 -3.62 2.68
N PHE A 8 -4.74 -2.77 2.55
CA PHE A 8 -3.57 -3.01 1.70
C PHE A 8 -2.29 -2.94 2.53
N LEU A 9 -1.48 -3.99 2.45
CA LEU A 9 -0.12 -3.98 2.96
C LEU A 9 0.77 -3.23 1.97
N VAL A 10 1.59 -2.30 2.45
CA VAL A 10 2.52 -1.51 1.64
C VAL A 10 3.95 -1.92 1.99
N PHE A 11 4.75 -2.17 0.96
CA PHE A 11 6.15 -2.54 1.08
C PHE A 11 7.04 -1.44 0.50
N ARG A 12 8.17 -1.18 1.16
CA ARG A 12 9.06 -0.05 0.85
C ARG A 12 9.70 -0.15 -0.53
N SER A 13 10.17 -1.34 -0.90
CA SER A 13 10.75 -1.61 -2.21
C SER A 13 10.60 -3.09 -2.59
N ALA A 14 10.61 -3.37 -3.90
CA ALA A 14 10.59 -4.74 -4.41
C ALA A 14 11.86 -5.55 -4.05
N LYS A 15 12.99 -4.87 -3.77
CA LYS A 15 14.26 -5.52 -3.43
C LYS A 15 14.34 -5.97 -1.97
N SER A 16 13.85 -5.13 -1.05
CA SER A 16 13.89 -5.43 0.39
C SER A 16 12.74 -6.32 0.83
N GLY A 17 11.55 -6.12 0.24
CA GLY A 17 10.33 -6.73 0.76
C GLY A 17 9.95 -6.19 2.15
N ASP A 18 10.54 -5.08 2.59
CA ASP A 18 10.28 -4.52 3.92
C ASP A 18 8.86 -4.02 4.01
N PHE A 19 8.09 -4.60 4.93
CA PHE A 19 6.77 -4.11 5.29
C PHE A 19 6.89 -2.70 5.88
N LEU A 20 6.07 -1.77 5.39
CA LEU A 20 6.06 -0.39 5.85
C LEU A 20 4.82 -0.07 6.68
N CYS A 21 3.64 -0.30 6.12
CA CYS A 21 2.38 0.05 6.78
C CYS A 21 1.18 -0.69 6.18
N VAL A 22 0.03 -0.62 6.86
CA VAL A 22 -1.26 -1.01 6.31
C VAL A 22 -2.10 0.23 6.02
N CYS A 23 -2.71 0.29 4.82
CA CYS A 23 -3.58 1.38 4.39
C CYS A 23 -5.00 0.87 4.12
N ALA A 24 -6.02 1.57 4.62
CA ALA A 24 -7.37 1.43 4.11
C ALA A 24 -7.49 2.23 2.79
N ALA A 25 -7.70 1.54 1.66
CA ALA A 25 -7.75 2.17 0.35
C ALA A 25 -8.75 1.48 -0.59
N ARG A 26 -8.96 2.08 -1.76
CA ARG A 26 -9.90 1.57 -2.79
C ARG A 26 -9.21 0.67 -3.81
N SER A 27 -7.88 0.72 -3.87
CA SER A 27 -7.04 -0.04 -4.79
C SER A 27 -5.58 0.04 -4.33
N ARG A 28 -4.72 -0.83 -4.89
CA ARG A 28 -3.26 -0.83 -4.65
C ARG A 28 -2.64 0.54 -4.97
N SER A 29 -2.99 1.14 -6.11
CA SER A 29 -2.50 2.46 -6.51
C SER A 29 -2.96 3.57 -5.56
N HIS A 30 -4.17 3.47 -5.00
CA HIS A 30 -4.64 4.43 -4.01
C HIS A 30 -3.87 4.29 -2.69
N ALA A 31 -3.60 3.05 -2.24
CA ALA A 31 -2.78 2.80 -1.05
C ALA A 31 -1.37 3.39 -1.18
N LEU A 32 -0.72 3.20 -2.34
CA LEU A 32 0.59 3.79 -2.61
C LEU A 32 0.58 5.32 -2.63
N LYS A 33 -0.47 5.94 -3.21
CA LYS A 33 -0.62 7.41 -3.19
C LYS A 33 -0.73 7.94 -1.75
N ILE A 34 -1.48 7.26 -0.89
CA ILE A 34 -1.59 7.61 0.53
C ILE A 34 -0.22 7.47 1.21
N ALA A 35 0.44 6.32 1.05
CA ALA A 35 1.74 6.05 1.67
C ALA A 35 2.83 7.04 1.22
N ARG A 36 2.85 7.45 -0.06
CA ARG A 36 3.77 8.46 -0.59
C ARG A 36 3.60 9.85 0.03
N ARG A 37 2.44 10.16 0.62
CA ARG A 37 2.22 11.43 1.33
C ARG A 37 2.77 11.43 2.76
N MET A 38 2.96 10.26 3.34
CA MET A 38 3.42 10.09 4.72
C MET A 38 4.89 9.65 4.80
N PHE A 39 5.35 8.90 3.79
CA PHE A 39 6.67 8.28 3.78
C PHE A 39 7.39 8.51 2.45
N ARG A 40 8.72 8.58 2.50
CA ARG A 40 9.56 8.56 1.30
C ARG A 40 9.66 7.12 0.76
N LEU A 41 8.85 6.82 -0.24
CA LEU A 41 8.83 5.53 -0.92
C LEU A 41 9.70 5.51 -2.17
N GLU A 42 10.39 4.39 -2.40
CA GLU A 42 11.08 4.14 -3.66
C GLU A 42 10.09 4.04 -4.84
N GLN A 43 10.59 4.16 -6.07
CA GLN A 43 9.78 3.94 -7.26
C GLN A 43 9.26 2.49 -7.34
N THR A 44 10.01 1.54 -6.76
CA THR A 44 9.71 0.10 -6.74
C THR A 44 8.80 -0.31 -5.56
N ALA A 45 8.29 0.64 -4.78
CA ALA A 45 7.33 0.37 -3.72
C ALA A 45 6.05 -0.26 -4.31
N TRP A 46 5.50 -1.24 -3.61
CA TRP A 46 4.33 -2.01 -4.07
C TRP A 46 3.37 -2.29 -2.91
N ALA A 47 2.15 -2.66 -3.25
CA ALA A 47 1.10 -2.93 -2.26
C ALA A 47 0.26 -4.15 -2.68
N ILE A 48 -0.19 -4.93 -1.71
CA ILE A 48 -1.10 -6.07 -1.89
C ILE A 48 -2.31 -5.96 -0.98
N GLU A 49 -3.42 -6.55 -1.40
CA GLU A 49 -4.60 -6.65 -0.56
C GLU A 49 -4.35 -7.67 0.55
N GLU A 50 -4.62 -7.32 1.80
CA GLU A 50 -4.35 -8.16 2.99
C GLU A 50 -5.10 -9.51 2.94
N ARG A 51 -6.25 -9.56 2.24
CA ARG A 51 -7.00 -10.82 2.02
C ARG A 51 -6.30 -11.83 1.11
N GLN A 52 -5.26 -11.41 0.38
CA GLN A 52 -4.48 -12.27 -0.52
C GLN A 52 -3.04 -12.48 -0.05
N ALA A 53 -2.71 -12.10 1.20
CA ALA A 53 -1.42 -12.34 1.82
C ALA A 53 -1.42 -13.63 2.64
#